data_AF-A0A7C4UJM9-F1
#
_entry.id   AF-A0A7C4UJM9-F1
#
_cell.length_a   1.000
_cell.length_b   1.000
_cell.length_c   1.000
_cell.angle_alpha   90.00
_cell.angle_beta   90.00
_cell.angle_gamma   90.00
#
_symmetry.space_group_name_H-M   'P 1'
#
loop_
_entity.id
_entity.type
_entity.pdbx_description
1 polymer ?
#
loop_
_entity_poly.entity_id
_entity_poly.type
_entity_poly.pdbx_seq_one_letter_code
_entity_poly.pdbx_strand_id
1 'polypeptide(L)'
;MQNRNLIAALVFLLTTSFYVLTLSPSLAWGDGVKLQTEAITGESFVFSEMTAEEFKPDPFLFSKVGVAAWDHPLYIMLGYTLVRSLPSVDALWLVNLISAIFGAASVAVVFLISIRITSSTLAACFAAFALAVSHTFWWHSSTPEVYTLFVFLLLVSYALLDEYGKTGKNSHLVGGAFFLGLSASNHILAFLAIPAFVIYFLMARKTLRFDSSGWKKSLVIAVGFLAGFSPFIIQFIRVSENFSIHETVGPALGSTFLTRLDFFSPVILGSSLITYASFLAFQFGPIGVILGILGMRRVFARAEPSLRKILAFFIVFMLFGVLYRVTDQFAFFLTSYVFFSILMAIGASHLLTTLRTNPRFILTIILVLSLLLTPPLYRLVPQLARQNGIGDTLLGIPQIGTGLRDG
;
A
#
# COMPACT_ATOMS: atom_id res chain seq x y z
N MET A 1 -20.40 -2.50 19.44
CA MET A 1 -19.70 -3.14 18.29
C MET A 1 -20.51 -3.03 17.00
N GLN A 2 -21.82 -3.29 17.02
CA GLN A 2 -22.72 -3.24 15.85
C GLN A 2 -22.62 -1.93 15.03
N ASN A 3 -22.66 -0.75 15.68
CA ASN A 3 -22.53 0.52 14.96
C ASN A 3 -21.18 0.72 14.26
N ARG A 4 -20.08 0.14 14.77
CA ARG A 4 -18.74 0.29 14.15
C ARG A 4 -18.65 -0.52 12.86
N ASN A 5 -19.22 -1.72 12.85
CA ASN A 5 -19.24 -2.57 11.65
C ASN A 5 -20.11 -1.95 10.55
N LEU A 6 -21.25 -1.35 10.92
CA LEU A 6 -22.09 -0.62 9.99
C LEU A 6 -21.33 0.56 9.36
N ILE A 7 -20.63 1.36 10.16
CA ILE A 7 -19.85 2.49 9.65
C ILE A 7 -18.69 2.00 8.78
N ALA A 8 -18.00 0.91 9.14
CA ALA A 8 -16.96 0.34 8.30
C ALA A 8 -17.50 -0.12 6.93
N ALA A 9 -18.69 -0.74 6.91
CA ALA A 9 -19.36 -1.10 5.67
C ALA A 9 -19.74 0.14 4.85
N LEU A 10 -20.23 1.21 5.48
CA LEU A 10 -20.52 2.47 4.80
C LEU A 10 -19.25 3.13 4.24
N VAL A 11 -18.14 3.14 4.99
CA VAL A 11 -16.84 3.62 4.51
C VAL A 11 -16.42 2.83 3.28
N PHE A 12 -16.50 1.50 3.33
CA PHE A 12 -16.18 0.64 2.18
C PHE A 12 -17.06 0.94 0.96
N LEU A 13 -18.38 1.03 1.14
CA LEU A 13 -19.33 1.27 0.05
C LEU A 13 -19.16 2.66 -0.59
N LEU A 14 -18.98 3.70 0.24
CA LEU A 14 -18.76 5.07 -0.24
C LEU A 14 -17.43 5.18 -1.00
N THR A 15 -16.35 4.61 -0.46
CA THR A 15 -15.05 4.61 -1.13
C THR A 15 -15.06 3.77 -2.40
N THR A 16 -15.71 2.60 -2.40
CA THR A 16 -15.88 1.79 -3.61
C THR A 16 -16.64 2.57 -4.67
N SER A 17 -17.75 3.24 -4.31
CA SER A 17 -18.53 4.04 -5.24
C SER A 17 -17.69 5.18 -5.84
N PHE A 18 -16.93 5.89 -4.99
CA PHE A 18 -16.03 6.95 -5.44
C PHE A 18 -14.96 6.44 -6.41
N TYR A 19 -14.28 5.33 -6.10
CA TYR A 19 -13.26 4.76 -6.98
C TYR A 19 -13.86 4.21 -8.27
N VAL A 20 -15.00 3.52 -8.22
CA VAL A 20 -15.69 3.03 -9.42
C VAL A 20 -16.08 4.19 -10.35
N LEU A 21 -16.57 5.31 -9.80
CA LEU A 21 -16.91 6.51 -10.58
C LEU A 21 -15.70 7.20 -11.22
N THR A 22 -14.49 6.91 -10.73
CA THR A 22 -13.24 7.56 -11.15
C THR A 22 -12.27 6.59 -11.80
N LEU A 23 -12.70 5.34 -12.03
CA LEU A 23 -11.97 4.31 -12.75
C LEU A 23 -11.50 4.83 -14.10
N SER A 24 -10.24 4.58 -14.41
CA SER A 24 -9.61 5.00 -15.67
C SER A 24 -9.06 3.78 -16.41
N PRO A 25 -9.92 2.87 -16.91
CA PRO A 25 -9.50 1.61 -17.53
C PRO A 25 -8.67 1.78 -18.80
N SER A 26 -8.88 2.88 -19.53
CA SER A 26 -8.15 3.20 -20.75
C SER A 26 -6.87 4.03 -20.53
N LEU A 27 -6.50 4.31 -19.27
CA LEU A 27 -5.32 5.12 -18.99
C LEU A 27 -4.04 4.29 -19.14
N ALA A 28 -3.32 4.54 -20.22
CA ALA A 28 -2.01 3.97 -20.47
C ALA A 28 -0.91 4.81 -19.81
N TRP A 29 -0.46 4.40 -18.62
CA TRP A 29 0.63 5.06 -17.91
C TRP A 29 1.51 4.05 -17.16
N GLY A 30 2.82 4.30 -17.16
CA GLY A 30 3.80 3.48 -16.44
C GLY A 30 3.76 2.01 -16.90
N ASP A 31 3.86 1.11 -15.93
CA ASP A 31 3.71 -0.34 -16.10
C ASP A 31 2.25 -0.81 -16.08
N GLY A 32 1.27 0.08 -15.85
CA GLY A 32 -0.15 -0.27 -15.79
C GLY A 32 -0.68 -0.99 -17.04
N VAL A 33 -0.18 -0.64 -18.23
CA VAL A 33 -0.55 -1.32 -19.49
C VAL A 33 -0.02 -2.76 -19.52
N LYS A 34 1.22 -2.94 -19.07
CA LYS A 34 1.84 -4.26 -18.93
C LYS A 34 1.04 -5.08 -17.91
N LEU A 35 0.80 -4.53 -16.71
CA LEU A 35 0.04 -5.19 -15.64
C LEU A 35 -1.37 -5.58 -16.09
N GLN A 36 -2.08 -4.74 -16.85
CA GLN A 36 -3.37 -5.09 -17.45
C GLN A 36 -3.25 -6.29 -18.37
N THR A 37 -2.29 -6.24 -19.29
CA THR A 37 -2.06 -7.31 -20.26
C THR A 37 -1.78 -8.63 -19.54
N GLU A 38 -0.84 -8.62 -18.59
CA GLU A 38 -0.44 -9.81 -17.82
C GLU A 38 -1.61 -10.37 -17.00
N ALA A 39 -2.40 -9.51 -16.35
CA ALA A 39 -3.59 -9.93 -15.62
C ALA A 39 -4.66 -10.53 -16.54
N ILE A 40 -4.84 -10.02 -17.76
CA ILE A 40 -5.84 -10.54 -18.72
C ILE A 40 -5.39 -11.87 -19.32
N THR A 41 -4.11 -11.99 -19.68
CA THR A 41 -3.56 -13.17 -20.35
C THR A 41 -3.22 -14.28 -19.37
N GLY A 42 -2.89 -13.95 -18.12
CA GLY A 42 -2.35 -14.88 -17.13
C GLY A 42 -0.88 -15.21 -17.39
N GLU A 43 -0.18 -14.38 -18.16
CA GLU A 43 1.21 -14.57 -18.57
C GLU A 43 2.02 -13.31 -18.26
N SER A 44 3.19 -13.45 -17.67
CA SER A 44 4.17 -12.37 -17.54
C SER A 44 4.73 -12.03 -18.92
N PHE A 45 4.88 -10.74 -19.20
CA PHE A 45 5.27 -10.19 -20.51
C PHE A 45 6.54 -10.84 -21.04
N VAL A 46 7.57 -10.96 -20.19
CA VAL A 46 8.86 -11.58 -20.54
C VAL A 46 8.68 -13.02 -21.05
N PHE A 47 7.81 -13.80 -20.41
CA PHE A 47 7.57 -15.19 -20.79
C PHE A 47 6.59 -15.32 -21.96
N SER A 48 5.77 -14.31 -22.21
CA SER A 48 4.90 -14.27 -23.39
C SER A 48 5.68 -14.05 -24.70
N GLU A 49 6.85 -13.42 -24.62
CA GLU A 49 7.73 -13.14 -25.77
C GLU A 49 8.77 -14.25 -26.03
N MET A 50 8.98 -15.16 -25.08
CA MET A 50 9.95 -16.25 -25.22
C MET A 50 9.45 -17.38 -26.14
N THR A 51 10.38 -17.95 -26.92
CA THR A 51 10.14 -19.12 -27.75
C THR A 51 10.07 -20.41 -26.91
N ALA A 52 9.52 -21.48 -27.49
CA ALA A 52 9.44 -22.79 -26.83
C ALA A 52 10.82 -23.44 -26.57
N GLU A 53 11.87 -22.95 -27.22
CA GLU A 53 13.26 -23.35 -26.95
C GLU A 53 13.83 -22.62 -25.72
N GLU A 54 13.37 -21.40 -25.45
CA GLU A 54 13.82 -20.56 -24.33
C GLU A 54 13.03 -20.80 -23.04
N PHE A 55 11.73 -21.11 -23.15
CA PHE A 55 10.87 -21.40 -22.02
C PHE A 55 9.85 -22.49 -22.36
N LYS A 56 9.83 -23.57 -21.59
CA LYS A 56 8.91 -24.69 -21.80
C LYS A 56 7.79 -24.67 -20.75
N PRO A 57 6.63 -24.04 -21.05
CA PRO A 57 5.52 -24.01 -20.11
C PRO A 57 4.97 -25.43 -19.88
N ASP A 58 4.71 -25.76 -18.61
CA ASP A 58 3.98 -26.98 -18.25
C ASP A 58 2.45 -26.79 -18.40
N PRO A 59 1.63 -27.85 -18.24
CA PRO A 59 0.18 -27.79 -18.42
C PRO A 59 -0.61 -26.95 -17.39
N PHE A 60 0.03 -26.42 -16.37
CA PHE A 60 -0.64 -25.60 -15.36
C PHE A 60 -1.10 -24.27 -15.93
N LEU A 61 -2.23 -23.79 -15.44
CA LEU A 61 -2.91 -22.59 -15.94
C LEU A 61 -2.02 -21.33 -15.92
N PHE A 62 -1.16 -21.20 -14.93
CA PHE A 62 -0.29 -20.03 -14.74
C PHE A 62 1.15 -20.36 -15.07
N SER A 63 1.39 -21.17 -16.10
CA SER A 63 2.74 -21.66 -16.41
C SER A 63 3.72 -20.63 -16.92
N LYS A 64 3.23 -19.48 -17.35
CA LYS A 64 4.03 -18.34 -17.77
C LYS A 64 3.93 -17.16 -16.79
N VAL A 65 3.66 -17.40 -15.51
CA VAL A 65 3.73 -16.33 -14.49
C VAL A 65 5.10 -16.33 -13.85
N GLY A 66 5.78 -15.20 -13.91
CA GLY A 66 7.11 -14.98 -13.35
C GLY A 66 7.13 -14.71 -11.85
N VAL A 67 8.35 -14.56 -11.35
CA VAL A 67 8.64 -14.32 -9.93
C VAL A 67 9.65 -13.20 -9.70
N ALA A 68 10.03 -12.46 -10.74
CA ALA A 68 10.83 -11.26 -10.56
C ALA A 68 10.05 -10.23 -9.72
N ALA A 69 10.77 -9.27 -9.14
CA ALA A 69 10.18 -8.26 -8.27
C ALA A 69 9.03 -7.45 -8.92
N TRP A 70 8.93 -7.45 -10.26
CA TRP A 70 7.92 -6.79 -11.08
C TRP A 70 6.85 -7.72 -11.68
N ASP A 71 6.84 -9.03 -11.36
CA ASP A 71 5.90 -9.99 -11.97
C ASP A 71 4.63 -10.25 -11.13
N HIS A 72 4.63 -9.91 -9.84
CA HIS A 72 3.42 -9.86 -9.00
C HIS A 72 2.44 -11.06 -9.13
N PRO A 73 2.88 -12.31 -8.89
CA PRO A 73 2.15 -13.52 -9.28
C PRO A 73 0.74 -13.62 -8.68
N LEU A 74 0.53 -13.19 -7.43
CA LEU A 74 -0.80 -13.21 -6.82
C LEU A 74 -1.80 -12.28 -7.53
N TYR A 75 -1.33 -11.11 -7.99
CA TYR A 75 -2.16 -10.14 -8.70
C TYR A 75 -2.58 -10.68 -10.07
N ILE A 76 -1.62 -11.23 -10.84
CA ILE A 76 -1.89 -11.82 -12.16
C ILE A 76 -2.90 -12.97 -12.05
N MET A 77 -2.69 -13.90 -11.10
CA MET A 77 -3.61 -15.02 -10.90
C MET A 77 -5.03 -14.56 -10.57
N LEU A 78 -5.15 -13.53 -9.72
CA LEU A 78 -6.44 -12.96 -9.34
C LEU A 78 -7.13 -12.28 -10.53
N GLY A 79 -6.39 -11.45 -11.28
CA GLY A 79 -6.86 -10.75 -12.47
C GLY A 79 -7.38 -11.71 -13.53
N TYR A 80 -6.57 -12.72 -13.86
CA TYR A 80 -6.93 -13.70 -14.86
C TYR A 80 -8.19 -14.47 -14.45
N THR A 81 -8.25 -14.91 -13.19
CA THR A 81 -9.41 -15.64 -12.67
C THR A 81 -10.67 -14.79 -12.73
N LEU A 82 -10.59 -13.50 -12.39
CA LEU A 82 -11.72 -12.58 -12.46
C LEU A 82 -12.21 -12.38 -13.91
N VAL A 83 -11.30 -12.10 -14.83
CA VAL A 83 -11.61 -11.89 -16.26
C VAL A 83 -12.24 -13.14 -16.87
N ARG A 84 -11.69 -14.33 -16.58
CA ARG A 84 -12.24 -15.59 -17.08
C ARG A 84 -13.59 -15.96 -16.47
N SER A 85 -13.85 -15.53 -15.23
CA SER A 85 -15.14 -15.77 -14.57
C SER A 85 -16.27 -14.88 -15.06
N LEU A 86 -15.93 -13.71 -15.65
CA LEU A 86 -16.88 -12.71 -16.11
C LEU A 86 -16.62 -12.30 -17.58
N PRO A 87 -16.69 -13.24 -18.54
CA PRO A 87 -16.29 -12.99 -19.93
C PRO A 87 -17.16 -11.95 -20.66
N SER A 88 -18.35 -11.65 -20.13
CA SER A 88 -19.27 -10.65 -20.70
C SER A 88 -18.98 -9.21 -20.25
N VAL A 89 -18.04 -9.01 -19.32
CA VAL A 89 -17.64 -7.69 -18.81
C VAL A 89 -16.30 -7.30 -19.42
N ASP A 90 -16.12 -6.01 -19.73
CA ASP A 90 -14.86 -5.50 -20.27
C ASP A 90 -13.66 -5.85 -19.37
N ALA A 91 -12.64 -6.46 -19.96
CA ALA A 91 -11.50 -6.99 -19.22
C ALA A 91 -10.63 -5.88 -18.61
N LEU A 92 -10.45 -4.74 -19.31
CA LEU A 92 -9.70 -3.60 -18.79
C LEU A 92 -10.39 -3.02 -17.55
N TRP A 93 -11.72 -2.91 -17.61
CA TRP A 93 -12.53 -2.48 -16.47
C TRP A 93 -12.45 -3.45 -15.28
N LEU A 94 -12.51 -4.76 -15.51
CA LEU A 94 -12.38 -5.77 -14.45
C LEU A 94 -11.02 -5.71 -13.75
N VAL A 95 -9.92 -5.53 -14.49
CA VAL A 95 -8.60 -5.44 -13.87
C VAL A 95 -8.49 -4.18 -13.01
N ASN A 96 -8.96 -3.02 -13.48
CA ASN A 96 -8.96 -1.82 -12.63
C ASN A 96 -9.90 -1.94 -11.42
N LEU A 97 -11.01 -2.67 -11.56
CA LEU A 97 -11.94 -2.92 -10.45
C LEU A 97 -11.25 -3.61 -9.27
N ILE A 98 -10.27 -4.49 -9.53
CA ILE A 98 -9.45 -5.12 -8.47
C ILE A 98 -8.81 -4.04 -7.62
N SER A 99 -8.11 -3.10 -8.24
CA SER A 99 -7.44 -2.02 -7.53
C SER A 99 -8.43 -1.12 -6.76
N ALA A 100 -9.60 -0.83 -7.33
CA ALA A 100 -10.65 -0.06 -6.64
C ALA A 100 -11.20 -0.79 -5.40
N ILE A 101 -11.50 -2.09 -5.52
CA ILE A 101 -12.05 -2.88 -4.42
C ILE A 101 -11.04 -3.04 -3.29
N PHE A 102 -9.78 -3.37 -3.59
CA PHE A 102 -8.76 -3.53 -2.55
C PHE A 102 -8.30 -2.18 -1.99
N GLY A 103 -8.34 -1.09 -2.77
CA GLY A 103 -8.15 0.26 -2.29
C GLY A 103 -9.23 0.66 -1.28
N ALA A 104 -10.50 0.44 -1.61
CA ALA A 104 -11.62 0.69 -0.71
C ALA A 104 -11.59 -0.20 0.53
N ALA A 105 -11.23 -1.47 0.39
CA ALA A 105 -11.07 -2.40 1.51
C ALA A 105 -9.94 -1.94 2.45
N SER A 106 -8.81 -1.47 1.92
CA SER A 106 -7.72 -0.88 2.71
C SER A 106 -8.18 0.34 3.51
N VAL A 107 -8.95 1.25 2.90
CA VAL A 107 -9.55 2.41 3.57
C VAL A 107 -10.48 1.97 4.71
N ALA A 108 -11.30 0.94 4.50
CA ALA A 108 -12.16 0.38 5.54
C ALA A 108 -11.34 -0.24 6.69
N VAL A 109 -10.23 -0.93 6.41
CA VAL A 109 -9.33 -1.46 7.44
C VAL A 109 -8.62 -0.33 8.20
N VAL A 110 -8.21 0.75 7.53
CA VAL A 110 -7.69 1.97 8.17
C VAL A 110 -8.71 2.58 9.12
N PHE A 111 -9.99 2.66 8.71
CA PHE A 111 -11.07 3.05 9.60
C PHE A 111 -11.16 2.14 10.83
N LEU A 112 -11.16 0.81 10.64
CA LEU A 112 -11.27 -0.19 11.72
C LEU A 112 -10.11 -0.11 12.72
N ILE A 113 -8.87 0.05 12.23
CA ILE A 113 -7.69 0.26 13.08
C ILE A 113 -7.82 1.58 13.84
N SER A 114 -8.16 2.66 13.13
CA SER A 114 -8.30 4.00 13.70
C SER A 114 -9.39 4.09 14.77
N ILE A 115 -10.58 3.53 14.54
CA ILE A 115 -11.69 3.56 15.50
C ILE A 115 -11.38 2.72 16.74
N ARG A 116 -10.60 1.64 16.60
CA ARG A 116 -10.15 0.83 17.73
C ARG A 116 -9.18 1.59 18.63
N ILE A 117 -8.24 2.34 18.05
CA ILE A 117 -7.21 3.08 18.80
C ILE A 117 -7.78 4.35 19.45
N THR A 118 -8.64 5.06 18.72
CA THR A 118 -9.10 6.40 19.09
C THR A 118 -10.43 6.39 19.83
N SER A 119 -11.28 5.39 19.60
CA SER A 119 -12.70 5.38 19.97
C SER A 119 -13.49 6.61 19.46
N SER A 120 -12.95 7.36 18.51
CA SER A 120 -13.58 8.55 17.91
C SER A 120 -13.95 8.26 16.46
N THR A 121 -15.25 8.12 16.20
CA THR A 121 -15.79 7.90 14.84
C THR A 121 -15.33 9.00 13.88
N LEU A 122 -15.40 10.26 14.31
CA LEU A 122 -15.00 11.39 13.46
C LEU A 122 -13.51 11.33 13.09
N ALA A 123 -12.63 11.04 14.04
CA ALA A 123 -11.20 10.93 13.76
C ALA A 123 -10.87 9.75 12.85
N ALA A 124 -11.55 8.61 13.05
CA ALA A 124 -11.38 7.43 12.22
C ALA A 124 -11.90 7.65 10.78
N CYS A 125 -13.08 8.26 10.62
CA CYS A 125 -13.61 8.64 9.31
C CYS A 125 -12.70 9.66 8.62
N PHE A 126 -12.19 10.66 9.35
CA PHE A 126 -11.27 11.63 8.79
C PHE A 126 -10.01 10.96 8.22
N ALA A 127 -9.34 10.09 8.99
CA ALA A 127 -8.16 9.38 8.51
C ALA A 127 -8.44 8.49 7.30
N ALA A 128 -9.54 7.72 7.34
CA ALA A 128 -9.94 6.83 6.26
C ALA A 128 -10.25 7.61 4.98
N PHE A 129 -11.10 8.64 5.06
CA PHE A 129 -11.46 9.44 3.88
C PHE A 129 -10.32 10.35 3.42
N ALA A 130 -9.44 10.82 4.30
CA ALA A 130 -8.23 11.56 3.89
C ALA A 130 -7.30 10.68 3.07
N LEU A 131 -7.13 9.40 3.45
CA LEU A 131 -6.43 8.43 2.63
C LEU A 131 -7.18 8.19 1.32
N ALA A 132 -8.51 8.00 1.39
CA ALA A 132 -9.33 7.69 0.23
C ALA A 132 -9.20 8.73 -0.88
N VAL A 133 -9.17 10.01 -0.51
CA VAL A 133 -9.06 11.13 -1.45
C VAL A 133 -7.63 11.62 -1.66
N SER A 134 -6.62 10.99 -1.05
CA SER A 134 -5.22 11.37 -1.29
C SER A 134 -4.79 10.97 -2.70
N HIS A 135 -4.14 11.87 -3.42
CA HIS A 135 -3.76 11.72 -4.83
C HIS A 135 -3.13 10.36 -5.15
N THR A 136 -2.06 9.98 -4.46
CA THR A 136 -1.33 8.75 -4.77
C THR A 136 -2.17 7.51 -4.49
N PHE A 137 -2.86 7.46 -3.35
CA PHE A 137 -3.67 6.30 -3.02
C PHE A 137 -4.91 6.17 -3.94
N TRP A 138 -5.53 7.30 -4.28
CA TRP A 138 -6.65 7.36 -5.22
C TRP A 138 -6.22 6.97 -6.65
N TRP A 139 -5.06 7.44 -7.11
CA TRP A 139 -4.48 7.04 -8.40
C TRP A 139 -4.36 5.52 -8.50
N HIS A 140 -3.64 4.88 -7.57
CA HIS A 140 -3.47 3.43 -7.54
C HIS A 140 -4.75 2.64 -7.20
N SER A 141 -5.85 3.32 -6.86
CA SER A 141 -7.18 2.71 -6.71
C SER A 141 -8.05 2.86 -7.96
N SER A 142 -7.67 3.72 -8.90
CA SER A 142 -8.43 4.01 -10.13
C SER A 142 -7.77 3.46 -11.39
N THR A 143 -6.49 3.09 -11.29
CA THR A 143 -5.64 2.50 -12.34
C THR A 143 -5.28 1.05 -11.97
N PRO A 144 -4.88 0.22 -12.95
CA PRO A 144 -4.51 -1.19 -12.73
C PRO A 144 -3.16 -1.31 -12.00
N GLU A 145 -3.22 -1.48 -10.70
CA GLU A 145 -2.05 -1.33 -9.83
C GLU A 145 -2.04 -2.37 -8.70
N VAL A 146 -0.88 -2.94 -8.44
CA VAL A 146 -0.69 -4.05 -7.47
C VAL A 146 -0.68 -3.57 -6.01
N TYR A 147 -0.43 -2.28 -5.79
CA TYR A 147 -0.18 -1.72 -4.47
C TYR A 147 -1.39 -1.76 -3.54
N THR A 148 -2.61 -1.63 -4.05
CA THR A 148 -3.83 -1.65 -3.23
C THR A 148 -4.13 -3.04 -2.67
N LEU A 149 -3.95 -4.10 -3.46
CA LEU A 149 -4.02 -5.49 -2.98
C LEU A 149 -2.92 -5.76 -1.95
N PHE A 150 -1.68 -5.35 -2.25
CA PHE A 150 -0.56 -5.46 -1.32
C PHE A 150 -0.87 -4.79 0.04
N VAL A 151 -1.32 -3.53 0.04
CA VAL A 151 -1.63 -2.76 1.25
C VAL A 151 -2.79 -3.39 2.02
N PHE A 152 -3.84 -3.84 1.33
CA PHE A 152 -4.96 -4.50 1.99
C PHE A 152 -4.50 -5.73 2.78
N LEU A 153 -3.74 -6.62 2.13
CA LEU A 153 -3.20 -7.83 2.75
C LEU A 153 -2.26 -7.49 3.92
N LEU A 154 -1.41 -6.46 3.76
CA LEU A 154 -0.51 -5.98 4.81
C LEU A 154 -1.29 -5.43 6.02
N LEU A 155 -2.36 -4.67 5.79
CA LEU A 155 -3.19 -4.10 6.86
C LEU A 155 -3.99 -5.17 7.59
N VAL A 156 -4.51 -6.19 6.89
CA VAL A 156 -5.16 -7.35 7.52
C VAL A 156 -4.15 -8.12 8.37
N SER A 157 -2.94 -8.37 7.85
CA SER A 157 -1.84 -8.96 8.61
C SER A 157 -1.53 -8.15 9.87
N TYR A 158 -1.34 -6.83 9.72
CA TYR A 158 -1.09 -5.91 10.83
C TYR A 158 -2.20 -5.99 11.90
N ALA A 159 -3.47 -5.95 11.49
CA ALA A 159 -4.61 -5.97 12.40
C ALA A 159 -4.70 -7.30 13.18
N LEU A 160 -4.46 -8.43 12.51
CA LEU A 160 -4.43 -9.75 13.15
C LEU A 160 -3.24 -9.90 14.11
N LEU A 161 -2.04 -9.45 13.74
CA LEU A 161 -0.88 -9.46 14.62
C LEU A 161 -1.04 -8.50 15.82
N ASP A 162 -1.77 -7.40 15.65
CA ASP A 162 -2.19 -6.53 16.75
C ASP A 162 -3.19 -7.20 17.69
N GLU A 163 -4.17 -7.93 17.15
CA GLU A 163 -5.12 -8.71 17.94
C GLU A 163 -4.42 -9.85 18.70
N TYR A 164 -3.46 -10.52 18.08
CA TYR A 164 -2.64 -11.54 18.75
C TYR A 164 -1.91 -10.95 19.97
N GLY A 165 -1.31 -9.76 19.83
CA GLY A 165 -0.63 -9.08 20.94
C GLY A 165 -1.56 -8.75 22.13
N LYS A 166 -2.87 -8.68 21.90
CA LYS A 166 -3.89 -8.40 22.93
C LYS A 166 -4.52 -9.67 23.51
N THR A 167 -4.74 -10.68 22.67
CA THR A 167 -5.53 -11.88 23.02
C THR A 167 -4.71 -13.13 23.25
N GLY A 168 -3.48 -13.19 22.74
CA GLY A 168 -2.64 -14.39 22.74
C GLY A 168 -3.17 -15.55 21.89
N LYS A 169 -4.27 -15.37 21.14
CA LYS A 169 -4.90 -16.43 20.35
C LYS A 169 -4.09 -16.78 19.10
N ASN A 170 -3.67 -18.04 18.98
CA ASN A 170 -2.86 -18.52 17.85
C ASN A 170 -3.53 -18.35 16.48
N SER A 171 -4.87 -18.33 16.39
CA SER A 171 -5.57 -18.08 15.13
C SER A 171 -5.23 -16.71 14.52
N HIS A 172 -5.07 -15.68 15.35
CA HIS A 172 -4.66 -14.35 14.90
C HIS A 172 -3.18 -14.33 14.47
N LEU A 173 -2.33 -15.12 15.14
CA LEU A 173 -0.91 -15.26 14.77
C LEU A 173 -0.77 -15.95 13.40
N VAL A 174 -1.44 -17.08 13.22
CA VAL A 174 -1.45 -17.85 11.96
C VAL A 174 -2.05 -17.02 10.84
N GLY A 175 -3.22 -16.41 11.07
CA GLY A 175 -3.86 -15.54 10.09
C GLY A 175 -2.97 -14.34 9.73
N GLY A 176 -2.36 -13.69 10.72
CA GLY A 176 -1.43 -12.59 10.50
C GLY A 176 -0.23 -12.99 9.64
N ALA A 177 0.37 -14.14 9.93
CA ALA A 177 1.47 -14.70 9.13
C ALA A 177 1.03 -15.07 7.71
N PHE A 178 -0.14 -15.69 7.55
CA PHE A 178 -0.72 -16.06 6.27
C PHE A 178 -0.98 -14.84 5.37
N PHE A 179 -1.62 -13.80 5.90
CA PHE A 179 -1.85 -12.56 5.14
C PHE A 179 -0.55 -11.82 4.81
N LEU A 180 0.49 -11.93 5.66
CA LEU A 180 1.82 -11.40 5.32
C LEU A 180 2.47 -12.18 4.17
N GLY A 181 2.33 -13.51 4.17
CA GLY A 181 2.76 -14.38 3.07
C GLY A 181 2.06 -14.04 1.76
N LEU A 182 0.73 -13.87 1.77
CA LEU A 182 -0.03 -13.42 0.59
C LEU A 182 0.41 -12.03 0.12
N SER A 183 0.60 -11.09 1.06
CA SER A 183 1.11 -9.75 0.75
C SER A 183 2.48 -9.82 0.06
N ALA A 184 3.36 -10.72 0.52
CA ALA A 184 4.68 -10.97 -0.09
C ALA A 184 4.60 -11.66 -1.45
N SER A 185 3.62 -12.55 -1.68
CA SER A 185 3.35 -13.12 -3.00
C SER A 185 2.78 -12.11 -3.99
N ASN A 186 2.16 -11.03 -3.51
CA ASN A 186 1.74 -9.92 -4.35
C ASN A 186 2.89 -8.96 -4.64
N HIS A 187 3.60 -8.53 -3.60
CA HIS A 187 4.68 -7.56 -3.74
C HIS A 187 5.76 -7.75 -2.67
N ILE A 188 7.02 -7.80 -3.11
CA ILE A 188 8.19 -7.95 -2.22
C ILE A 188 8.31 -6.87 -1.13
N LEU A 189 7.67 -5.71 -1.28
CA LEU A 189 7.60 -4.67 -0.25
C LEU A 189 7.02 -5.17 1.08
N ALA A 190 6.23 -6.25 1.07
CA ALA A 190 5.71 -6.85 2.29
C ALA A 190 6.81 -7.29 3.26
N PHE A 191 8.00 -7.65 2.77
CA PHE A 191 9.12 -8.02 3.62
C PHE A 191 9.63 -6.85 4.49
N LEU A 192 9.30 -5.59 4.16
CA LEU A 192 9.58 -4.44 5.02
C LEU A 192 8.81 -4.45 6.35
N ALA A 193 7.77 -5.29 6.47
CA ALA A 193 7.15 -5.55 7.77
C ALA A 193 8.15 -6.12 8.79
N ILE A 194 9.15 -6.88 8.35
CA ILE A 194 10.17 -7.49 9.23
C ILE A 194 11.00 -6.39 9.94
N PRO A 195 11.72 -5.49 9.23
CA PRO A 195 12.42 -4.40 9.88
C PRO A 195 11.47 -3.47 10.64
N ALA A 196 10.23 -3.28 10.19
CA ALA A 196 9.24 -2.51 10.95
C ALA A 196 8.92 -3.12 12.32
N PHE A 197 8.77 -4.45 12.40
CA PHE A 197 8.62 -5.14 13.68
C PHE A 197 9.88 -5.06 14.54
N VAL A 198 11.08 -5.17 13.94
CA VAL A 198 12.36 -4.99 14.68
C VAL A 198 12.43 -3.60 15.30
N ILE A 199 12.19 -2.54 14.52
CA ILE A 199 12.15 -1.15 15.01
C ILE A 199 11.10 -0.98 16.10
N TYR A 200 9.92 -1.59 15.94
CA TYR A 200 8.91 -1.61 17.01
C TYR A 200 9.42 -2.23 18.31
N PHE A 201 10.05 -3.41 18.27
CA PHE A 201 10.56 -4.07 19.47
C PHE A 201 11.62 -3.23 20.19
N LEU A 202 12.50 -2.58 19.41
CA LEU A 202 13.49 -1.62 19.92
C LEU A 202 12.81 -0.41 20.59
N MET A 203 11.87 0.24 19.90
CA MET A 203 11.11 1.37 20.42
C MET A 203 10.29 1.00 21.66
N ALA A 204 9.77 -0.22 21.72
CA ALA A 204 8.99 -0.74 22.85
C ALA A 204 9.86 -1.23 24.03
N ARG A 205 11.20 -1.23 23.88
CA ARG A 205 12.15 -1.82 24.84
C ARG A 205 11.80 -3.26 25.20
N LYS A 206 11.27 -4.01 24.25
CA LYS A 206 10.92 -5.42 24.40
C LYS A 206 12.05 -6.27 23.85
N THR A 207 12.59 -7.17 24.68
CA THR A 207 13.53 -8.19 24.21
C THR A 207 12.78 -9.32 23.53
N LEU A 208 13.27 -9.75 22.36
CA LEU A 208 12.84 -10.99 21.73
C LEU A 208 13.34 -12.14 22.59
N ARG A 209 12.46 -12.71 23.42
CA ARG A 209 12.78 -13.89 24.22
C ARG A 209 12.40 -15.14 23.44
N PHE A 210 13.41 -15.91 23.05
CA PHE A 210 13.23 -17.27 22.55
C PHE A 210 13.25 -18.22 23.75
N ASP A 211 12.08 -18.60 24.25
CA ASP A 211 11.95 -19.65 25.26
C ASP A 211 11.97 -21.05 24.59
N SER A 212 12.11 -22.11 25.39
CA SER A 212 12.07 -23.49 24.90
C SER A 212 10.71 -23.88 24.29
N SER A 213 9.65 -23.12 24.54
CA SER A 213 8.34 -23.25 23.87
C SER A 213 8.26 -22.47 22.54
N GLY A 214 9.23 -21.60 22.28
CA GLY A 214 9.26 -20.63 21.19
C GLY A 214 9.37 -21.27 19.81
N TRP A 215 10.04 -22.42 19.70
CA TRP A 215 10.18 -23.11 18.41
C TRP A 215 8.83 -23.58 17.84
N LYS A 216 7.88 -24.01 18.68
CA LYS A 216 6.52 -24.38 18.24
C LYS A 216 5.79 -23.18 17.68
N LYS A 217 5.91 -22.01 18.33
CA LYS A 217 5.32 -20.76 17.84
C LYS A 217 5.98 -20.31 16.54
N SER A 218 7.31 -20.39 16.44
CA SER A 218 8.04 -20.12 15.20
C SER A 218 7.60 -21.03 14.07
N LEU A 219 7.38 -22.32 14.34
CA LEU A 219 6.87 -23.27 13.34
C LEU A 219 5.45 -22.89 12.88
N VAL A 220 4.56 -22.53 13.81
CA VAL A 220 3.19 -22.10 13.50
C VAL A 220 3.19 -20.82 12.64
N ILE A 221 4.06 -19.87 12.95
CA ILE A 221 4.26 -18.65 12.13
C ILE A 221 4.80 -19.03 10.75
N ALA A 222 5.82 -19.89 10.68
CA ALA A 222 6.43 -20.31 9.43
C ALA A 222 5.41 -21.02 8.53
N VAL A 223 4.63 -21.96 9.06
CA VAL A 223 3.58 -22.66 8.31
C VAL A 223 2.52 -21.68 7.80
N GLY A 224 2.04 -20.76 8.65
CA GLY A 224 1.09 -19.74 8.23
C GLY A 224 1.63 -18.87 7.10
N PHE A 225 2.85 -18.35 7.26
CA PHE A 225 3.52 -17.53 6.26
C PHE A 225 3.75 -18.29 4.95
N LEU A 226 4.32 -19.50 5.00
CA LEU A 226 4.59 -20.31 3.81
C LEU A 226 3.30 -20.71 3.08
N ALA A 227 2.21 -20.96 3.80
CA ALA A 227 0.91 -21.20 3.19
C ALA A 227 0.42 -19.97 2.40
N GLY A 228 0.56 -18.77 2.95
CA GLY A 228 0.23 -17.53 2.26
C GLY A 228 1.19 -17.20 1.11
N PHE A 229 2.48 -17.50 1.29
CA PHE A 229 3.54 -17.25 0.32
C PHE A 229 3.61 -18.33 -0.78
N SER A 230 2.77 -19.35 -0.70
CA SER A 230 2.77 -20.49 -1.61
C SER A 230 2.59 -20.14 -3.09
N PRO A 231 1.79 -19.13 -3.51
CA PRO A 231 1.71 -18.76 -4.93
C PRO A 231 3.07 -18.37 -5.50
N PHE A 232 3.88 -17.63 -4.73
CA PHE A 232 5.22 -17.26 -5.14
C PHE A 232 6.17 -18.47 -5.13
N ILE A 233 6.15 -19.30 -4.07
CA ILE A 233 7.01 -20.49 -3.97
C ILE A 233 6.76 -21.45 -5.15
N ILE A 234 5.49 -21.71 -5.47
CA ILE A 234 5.11 -22.60 -6.57
C ILE A 234 5.67 -22.06 -7.89
N GLN A 235 5.49 -20.76 -8.18
CA GLN A 235 6.03 -20.18 -9.40
C GLN A 235 7.55 -20.13 -9.42
N PHE A 236 8.18 -19.90 -8.28
CA PHE A 236 9.64 -19.88 -8.18
C PHE A 236 10.23 -21.25 -8.53
N ILE A 237 9.64 -22.34 -8.03
CA ILE A 237 10.06 -23.71 -8.35
C ILE A 237 9.94 -23.94 -9.86
N ARG A 238 8.80 -23.59 -10.47
CA ARG A 238 8.51 -23.80 -11.90
C ARG A 238 9.43 -23.01 -12.83
N VAL A 239 9.70 -21.75 -12.49
CA VAL A 239 10.67 -20.92 -13.21
C VAL A 239 12.07 -21.50 -13.09
N SER A 240 12.45 -22.03 -11.91
CA SER A 240 13.75 -22.67 -11.67
C SER A 240 13.93 -24.03 -12.37
N GLU A 241 12.87 -24.62 -12.93
CA GLU A 241 12.98 -25.81 -13.79
C GLU A 241 13.42 -25.46 -15.22
N ASN A 242 13.22 -24.21 -15.64
CA ASN A 242 13.57 -23.72 -16.97
C ASN A 242 14.84 -22.84 -16.96
N PHE A 243 15.11 -22.14 -15.86
CA PHE A 243 16.27 -21.27 -15.70
C PHE A 243 17.15 -21.69 -14.53
N SER A 244 18.44 -21.34 -14.58
CA SER A 244 19.32 -21.63 -13.46
C SER A 244 18.88 -20.85 -12.20
N ILE A 245 19.20 -21.39 -11.03
CA ILE A 245 18.92 -20.71 -9.75
C ILE A 245 19.59 -19.34 -9.68
N HIS A 246 20.76 -19.18 -10.30
CA HIS A 246 21.51 -17.92 -10.34
C HIS A 246 20.79 -16.84 -11.15
N GLU A 247 20.17 -17.22 -12.27
CA GLU A 247 19.39 -16.32 -13.11
C GLU A 247 18.03 -15.96 -12.48
N THR A 248 17.47 -16.86 -11.67
CA THR A 248 16.14 -16.68 -11.06
C THR A 248 16.19 -15.89 -9.76
N VAL A 249 17.14 -16.17 -8.86
CA VAL A 249 17.18 -15.61 -7.49
C VAL A 249 17.38 -14.10 -7.49
N GLY A 250 18.27 -13.57 -8.34
CA GLY A 250 18.57 -12.14 -8.37
C GLY A 250 17.33 -11.28 -8.65
N PRO A 251 16.67 -11.46 -9.80
CA PRO A 251 15.41 -10.78 -10.12
C PRO A 251 14.30 -11.01 -9.10
N ALA A 252 14.18 -12.24 -8.58
CA ALA A 252 13.15 -12.60 -7.60
C ALA A 252 13.29 -11.88 -6.26
N LEU A 253 14.53 -11.65 -5.81
CA LEU A 253 14.82 -10.86 -4.61
C LEU A 253 14.86 -9.36 -4.88
N GLY A 254 14.73 -8.94 -6.14
CA GLY A 254 14.93 -7.55 -6.54
C GLY A 254 16.37 -7.10 -6.30
N SER A 255 17.39 -7.89 -6.65
CA SER A 255 18.79 -7.46 -6.50
C SER A 255 19.11 -6.16 -7.25
N THR A 256 18.34 -5.85 -8.31
CA THR A 256 18.34 -4.57 -9.03
C THR A 256 17.87 -3.38 -8.18
N PHE A 257 17.08 -3.60 -7.13
CA PHE A 257 16.72 -2.55 -6.17
C PHE A 257 17.94 -2.11 -5.34
N LEU A 258 18.81 -3.06 -4.96
CA LEU A 258 20.00 -2.75 -4.16
C LEU A 258 20.95 -1.78 -4.86
N THR A 259 21.02 -1.82 -6.20
CA THR A 259 21.84 -0.89 -7.00
C THR A 259 21.22 0.49 -7.13
N ARG A 260 19.94 0.67 -6.80
CA ARG A 260 19.19 1.94 -6.84
C ARG A 260 19.11 2.63 -5.48
N LEU A 261 19.60 1.99 -4.43
CA LEU A 261 19.65 2.57 -3.09
C LEU A 261 20.88 3.45 -2.94
N ASP A 262 20.67 4.77 -2.99
CA ASP A 262 21.74 5.77 -2.90
C ASP A 262 21.86 6.33 -1.48
N PHE A 263 22.57 5.61 -0.61
CA PHE A 263 22.66 5.94 0.83
C PHE A 263 23.75 6.97 1.18
N PHE A 264 24.66 7.32 0.25
CA PHE A 264 25.96 7.88 0.64
C PHE A 264 26.11 9.39 0.47
N SER A 265 25.13 10.09 -0.14
CA SER A 265 25.16 11.55 -0.28
C SER A 265 24.15 12.25 0.64
N PRO A 266 24.61 13.02 1.64
CA PRO A 266 23.73 13.82 2.49
C PRO A 266 22.86 14.81 1.71
N VAL A 267 23.36 15.33 0.58
CA VAL A 267 22.61 16.24 -0.30
C VAL A 267 21.44 15.51 -0.95
N ILE A 268 21.69 14.30 -1.47
CA ILE A 268 20.64 13.48 -2.11
C ILE A 268 19.59 13.08 -1.07
N LEU A 269 20.01 12.66 0.12
CA LEU A 269 19.11 12.36 1.22
C LEU A 269 18.24 13.57 1.60
N GLY A 270 18.85 14.75 1.73
CA GLY A 270 18.14 16.00 2.01
C GLY A 270 17.07 16.31 0.95
N SER A 271 17.43 16.23 -0.33
CA SER A 271 16.49 16.44 -1.43
C SER A 271 15.34 15.42 -1.45
N SER A 272 15.62 14.16 -1.11
CA SER A 272 14.64 13.08 -1.08
C SER A 272 13.66 13.24 0.09
N LEU A 273 14.14 13.71 1.25
CA LEU A 273 13.29 14.04 2.40
C LEU A 273 12.39 15.25 2.10
N ILE A 274 12.92 16.29 1.45
CA ILE A 274 12.12 17.45 1.04
C ILE A 274 11.06 17.03 0.01
N THR A 275 11.44 16.19 -0.95
CA THR A 275 10.51 15.61 -1.93
C THR A 275 9.40 14.84 -1.22
N TYR A 276 9.75 13.90 -0.35
CA TYR A 276 8.77 13.13 0.42
C TYR A 276 7.84 14.02 1.26
N ALA A 277 8.39 15.01 1.97
CA ALA A 277 7.60 15.95 2.76
C ALA A 277 6.64 16.77 1.90
N SER A 278 7.07 17.15 0.69
CA SER A 278 6.25 17.89 -0.27
C SER A 278 5.11 17.03 -0.80
N PHE A 279 5.38 15.78 -1.19
CA PHE A 279 4.33 14.84 -1.59
C PHE A 279 3.38 14.53 -0.43
N LEU A 280 3.88 14.34 0.80
CA LEU A 280 3.04 14.10 1.99
C LEU A 280 2.11 15.29 2.26
N ALA A 281 2.62 16.52 2.14
CA ALA A 281 1.83 17.73 2.27
C ALA A 281 0.81 17.86 1.12
N PHE A 282 1.16 17.44 -0.10
CA PHE A 282 0.23 17.37 -1.22
C PHE A 282 -0.90 16.34 -1.00
N GLN A 283 -0.61 15.21 -0.36
CA GLN A 283 -1.62 14.20 -0.04
C GLN A 283 -2.64 14.69 1.00
N PHE A 284 -2.18 15.32 2.08
CA PHE A 284 -3.00 15.52 3.27
C PHE A 284 -3.20 16.99 3.68
N GLY A 285 -2.57 17.92 2.97
CA GLY A 285 -2.54 19.34 3.31
C GLY A 285 -1.85 19.64 4.65
N PRO A 286 -1.76 20.92 5.02
CA PRO A 286 -1.13 21.33 6.29
C PRO A 286 -1.87 20.76 7.50
N ILE A 287 -3.20 20.68 7.45
CA ILE A 287 -4.02 20.15 8.56
C ILE A 287 -3.69 18.68 8.81
N GLY A 288 -3.67 17.84 7.76
CA GLY A 288 -3.33 16.44 7.91
C GLY A 288 -1.90 16.24 8.41
N VAL A 289 -0.93 17.00 7.89
CA VAL A 289 0.46 16.93 8.35
C VAL A 289 0.58 17.27 9.84
N ILE A 290 -0.06 18.35 10.30
CA ILE A 290 -0.06 18.74 11.72
C ILE A 290 -0.66 17.63 12.60
N LEU A 291 -1.78 17.04 12.18
CA LEU A 291 -2.44 15.97 12.91
C LEU A 291 -1.60 14.69 12.95
N GLY A 292 -0.92 14.34 11.86
CA GLY A 292 0.00 13.21 11.83
C GLY A 292 1.18 13.40 12.78
N ILE A 293 1.80 14.59 12.79
CA ILE A 293 2.87 14.94 13.73
C ILE A 293 2.39 14.88 15.18
N LEU A 294 1.19 15.41 15.47
CA LEU A 294 0.59 15.31 16.79
C LEU A 294 0.34 13.85 17.19
N GLY A 295 -0.13 13.03 16.24
CA GLY A 295 -0.28 11.58 16.39
C GLY A 295 1.02 10.90 16.79
N MET A 296 2.13 11.20 16.09
CA MET A 296 3.46 10.68 16.40
C MET A 296 3.89 11.03 17.84
N ARG A 297 3.68 12.29 18.26
CA ARG A 297 3.96 12.71 19.64
C ARG A 297 3.12 11.94 20.65
N ARG A 298 1.83 11.70 20.33
CA ARG A 298 0.91 10.98 21.20
C ARG A 298 1.18 9.48 21.30
N VAL A 299 1.80 8.85 20.30
CA VAL A 299 2.24 7.45 20.36
C VAL A 299 3.24 7.23 21.50
N PHE A 300 4.11 8.20 21.79
CA PHE A 300 5.05 8.11 22.93
C PHE A 300 4.47 8.62 24.25
N ALA A 301 3.57 9.60 24.20
CA ALA A 301 2.93 10.15 25.40
C ALA A 301 1.92 9.16 26.04
N ARG A 302 1.38 8.20 25.26
CA ARG A 302 0.54 7.13 25.79
C ARG A 302 1.40 6.02 26.39
N ALA A 303 0.94 5.47 27.52
CA ALA A 303 1.60 4.34 28.17
C ALA A 303 1.52 3.03 27.37
N GLU A 304 0.68 2.96 26.33
CA GLU A 304 0.42 1.76 25.53
C GLU A 304 1.51 1.55 24.45
N PRO A 305 2.48 0.63 24.64
CA PRO A 305 3.62 0.52 23.73
C PRO A 305 3.23 -0.07 22.36
N SER A 306 2.09 -0.76 22.26
CA SER A 306 1.57 -1.35 21.02
C SER A 306 1.43 -0.32 19.89
N LEU A 307 1.11 0.93 20.22
CA LEU A 307 0.92 2.02 19.25
C LEU A 307 2.22 2.39 18.51
N ARG A 308 3.38 2.08 19.11
CA ARG A 308 4.70 2.30 18.48
C ARG A 308 4.88 1.48 17.22
N LYS A 309 4.10 0.39 17.02
CA LYS A 309 4.08 -0.37 15.76
C LYS A 309 3.68 0.49 14.58
N ILE A 310 2.67 1.34 14.72
CA ILE A 310 2.19 2.21 13.63
C ILE A 310 3.31 3.14 13.18
N LEU A 311 4.00 3.74 14.16
CA LEU A 311 5.13 4.62 13.91
C LEU A 311 6.32 3.87 13.29
N ALA A 312 6.62 2.66 13.75
CA ALA A 312 7.69 1.83 13.18
C ALA A 312 7.41 1.47 11.71
N PHE A 313 6.18 1.06 11.38
CA PHE A 313 5.76 0.81 10.00
C PHE A 313 5.83 2.09 9.16
N PHE A 314 5.32 3.21 9.67
CA PHE A 314 5.46 4.50 8.99
C PHE A 314 6.92 4.84 8.66
N ILE A 315 7.82 4.74 9.65
CA ILE A 315 9.25 5.07 9.48
C ILE A 315 9.89 4.17 8.45
N VAL A 316 9.70 2.84 8.54
CA VAL A 316 10.38 1.90 7.64
C VAL A 316 9.91 2.07 6.19
N PHE A 317 8.60 2.17 5.95
CA PHE A 317 8.08 2.39 4.59
C PHE A 317 8.42 3.78 4.06
N MET A 318 8.46 4.81 4.92
CA MET A 318 8.91 6.15 4.53
C MET A 318 10.38 6.14 4.12
N LEU A 319 11.25 5.54 4.94
CA LEU A 319 12.69 5.45 4.65
C LEU A 319 12.95 4.68 3.37
N PHE A 320 12.25 3.55 3.15
CA PHE A 320 12.35 2.82 1.90
C PHE A 320 12.01 3.71 0.71
N GLY A 321 10.85 4.39 0.73
CA GLY A 321 10.44 5.26 -0.36
C GLY A 321 11.42 6.40 -0.59
N VAL A 322 11.92 7.05 0.47
CA VAL A 322 12.91 8.14 0.38
C VAL A 322 14.21 7.68 -0.27
N LEU A 323 14.65 6.46 0.04
CA LEU A 323 15.94 5.93 -0.40
C LEU A 323 15.87 5.23 -1.76
N TYR A 324 14.67 4.80 -2.18
CA TYR A 324 14.47 4.10 -3.44
C TYR A 324 14.10 5.06 -4.58
N ARG A 325 15.11 5.42 -5.40
CA ARG A 325 14.95 6.41 -6.46
C ARG A 325 14.70 5.75 -7.81
N VAL A 326 13.43 5.73 -8.20
CA VAL A 326 12.93 5.28 -9.51
C VAL A 326 11.97 6.32 -10.09
N THR A 327 11.64 6.20 -11.37
CA THR A 327 10.83 7.19 -12.11
C THR A 327 9.46 7.44 -11.47
N ASP A 328 8.86 6.40 -10.91
CA ASP A 328 7.56 6.34 -10.26
C ASP A 328 7.68 6.27 -8.73
N GLN A 329 8.74 6.87 -8.15
CA GLN A 329 9.06 6.82 -6.71
C GLN A 329 7.86 7.11 -5.79
N PHE A 330 6.90 7.93 -6.22
CA PHE A 330 5.71 8.24 -5.45
C PHE A 330 4.86 7.00 -5.10
N ALA A 331 4.87 5.95 -5.93
CA ALA A 331 4.19 4.68 -5.65
C ALA A 331 4.73 4.03 -4.37
N PHE A 332 6.04 4.15 -4.13
CA PHE A 332 6.71 3.61 -2.95
C PHE A 332 6.47 4.44 -1.67
N PHE A 333 5.92 5.66 -1.78
CA PHE A 333 5.43 6.42 -0.63
C PHE A 333 4.04 5.97 -0.15
N LEU A 334 3.28 5.24 -0.98
CA LEU A 334 1.88 4.92 -0.72
C LEU A 334 1.67 4.26 0.65
N THR A 335 2.53 3.31 1.01
CA THR A 335 2.37 2.58 2.27
C THR A 335 2.68 3.44 3.50
N SER A 336 3.63 4.39 3.40
CA SER A 336 3.87 5.32 4.50
C SER A 336 2.68 6.27 4.69
N TYR A 337 1.99 6.68 3.62
CA TYR A 337 0.75 7.47 3.70
C TYR A 337 -0.37 6.74 4.43
N VAL A 338 -0.49 5.43 4.22
CA VAL A 338 -1.46 4.58 4.93
C VAL A 338 -1.21 4.64 6.43
N PHE A 339 0.02 4.40 6.90
CA PHE A 339 0.33 4.45 8.34
C PHE A 339 0.30 5.89 8.90
N PHE A 340 0.64 6.89 8.08
CA PHE A 340 0.53 8.30 8.45
C PHE A 340 -0.92 8.72 8.67
N SER A 341 -1.87 8.25 7.86
CA SER A 341 -3.30 8.54 8.06
C SER A 341 -3.82 7.97 9.39
N ILE A 342 -3.35 6.80 9.82
CA ILE A 342 -3.66 6.26 11.15
C ILE A 342 -3.07 7.16 12.25
N LEU A 343 -1.86 7.70 12.08
CA LEU A 343 -1.29 8.70 12.99
C LEU A 343 -2.14 9.98 13.02
N MET A 344 -2.66 10.44 11.88
CA MET A 344 -3.60 11.56 11.80
C MET A 344 -4.86 11.30 12.64
N ALA A 345 -5.40 10.08 12.64
CA ALA A 345 -6.54 9.72 13.50
C ALA A 345 -6.22 9.93 14.99
N ILE A 346 -5.02 9.53 15.44
CA ILE A 346 -4.58 9.72 16.83
C ILE A 346 -4.49 11.20 17.19
N GLY A 347 -3.91 12.02 16.29
CA GLY A 347 -3.83 13.47 16.47
C GLY A 347 -5.21 14.15 16.49
N ALA A 348 -6.07 13.82 15.53
CA ALA A 348 -7.43 14.35 15.45
C ALA A 348 -8.25 13.97 16.68
N SER A 349 -8.16 12.71 17.11
CA SER A 349 -8.82 12.25 18.33
C SER A 349 -8.33 13.01 19.56
N HIS A 350 -7.03 13.29 19.68
CA HIS A 350 -6.53 14.09 20.79
C HIS A 350 -7.18 15.47 20.81
N LEU A 351 -7.14 16.21 19.70
CA LEU A 351 -7.72 17.56 19.68
C LEU A 351 -9.22 17.55 19.95
N LEU A 352 -9.96 16.62 19.33
CA LEU A 352 -11.41 16.48 19.53
C LEU A 352 -11.80 16.18 20.98
N THR A 353 -10.94 15.52 21.75
CA THR A 353 -11.18 15.20 23.16
C THR A 353 -10.71 16.29 24.13
N THR A 354 -9.77 17.14 23.72
CA THR A 354 -9.19 18.19 24.59
C THR A 354 -9.85 19.56 24.38
N LEU A 355 -10.37 19.83 23.19
CA LEU A 355 -11.04 21.09 22.87
C LEU A 355 -12.44 21.18 23.50
N ARG A 356 -12.81 22.39 23.92
CA ARG A 356 -14.19 22.75 24.32
C ARG A 356 -15.15 22.66 23.13
N THR A 357 -16.46 22.73 23.40
CA THR A 357 -17.53 22.52 22.41
C THR A 357 -17.39 23.37 21.14
N ASN A 358 -17.22 24.70 21.27
CA ASN A 358 -17.17 25.59 20.11
C ASN A 358 -15.91 25.35 19.24
N PRO A 359 -14.67 25.32 19.79
CA PRO A 359 -13.49 24.97 18.99
C PRO A 359 -13.53 23.56 18.39
N ARG A 360 -14.17 22.59 19.06
CA ARG A 360 -14.36 21.23 18.54
C ARG A 360 -15.28 21.21 17.31
N PHE A 361 -16.34 22.01 17.32
CA PHE A 361 -17.23 22.15 16.15
C PHE A 361 -16.48 22.78 14.96
N ILE A 362 -15.72 23.85 15.20
CA ILE A 362 -14.87 24.49 14.18
C ILE A 362 -13.85 23.50 13.62
N LEU A 363 -13.16 22.73 14.47
CA LEU A 363 -12.22 21.70 14.02
C LEU A 363 -12.93 20.67 13.13
N THR A 364 -14.13 20.23 13.51
CA THR A 364 -14.92 19.28 12.70
C THR A 364 -15.19 19.84 11.30
N ILE A 365 -15.58 21.12 11.20
CA ILE A 365 -15.76 21.81 9.91
C ILE A 365 -14.46 21.83 9.12
N ILE A 366 -13.34 22.20 9.75
CA ILE A 366 -12.02 22.24 9.08
C ILE A 366 -11.64 20.85 8.53
N LEU A 367 -11.85 19.78 9.30
CA LEU A 367 -11.58 18.42 8.85
C LEU A 367 -12.44 18.07 7.62
N VAL A 368 -13.74 18.35 7.67
CA VAL A 368 -14.65 18.08 6.54
C VAL A 368 -14.26 18.90 5.31
N LEU A 369 -14.02 20.20 5.47
CA LEU A 369 -13.61 21.08 4.36
C LEU A 369 -12.28 20.62 3.77
N SER A 370 -11.32 20.19 4.59
CA SER A 370 -10.04 19.67 4.09
C SER A 370 -10.23 18.43 3.21
N LEU A 371 -11.17 17.54 3.52
CA LEU A 371 -11.49 16.39 2.67
C LEU A 371 -12.14 16.82 1.35
N LEU A 372 -13.07 17.77 1.40
CA LEU A 372 -13.83 18.21 0.23
C LEU A 372 -12.99 19.07 -0.73
N LEU A 373 -12.03 19.83 -0.21
CA LEU A 373 -11.20 20.73 -1.00
C LEU A 373 -9.97 20.04 -1.61
N THR A 374 -9.51 18.91 -1.07
CA THR A 374 -8.33 18.20 -1.57
C THR A 374 -8.45 17.75 -3.03
N PRO A 375 -9.51 17.04 -3.48
CA PRO A 375 -9.61 16.60 -4.87
C PRO A 375 -9.61 17.74 -5.91
N PRO A 376 -10.38 18.84 -5.73
CA PRO A 376 -10.31 19.99 -6.64
C PRO A 376 -8.91 20.61 -6.75
N LEU A 377 -8.11 20.58 -5.67
CA LEU A 377 -6.75 21.10 -5.70
C LEU A 377 -5.83 20.31 -6.65
N TYR A 378 -6.04 19.01 -6.81
CA TYR A 378 -5.24 18.20 -7.75
C TYR A 378 -5.43 18.60 -9.21
N ARG A 379 -6.59 19.16 -9.54
CA ARG A 379 -6.84 19.77 -10.85
C ARG A 379 -6.31 21.20 -10.93
N LEU A 380 -6.51 21.98 -9.88
CA LEU A 380 -6.19 23.41 -9.88
C LEU A 380 -4.68 23.67 -9.86
N VAL A 381 -3.90 22.93 -9.06
CA VAL A 381 -2.47 23.17 -8.86
C VAL A 381 -1.67 23.04 -10.18
N PRO A 382 -1.82 21.96 -10.97
CA PRO A 382 -1.14 21.87 -12.27
C PRO A 382 -1.57 22.95 -13.26
N GLN A 383 -2.85 23.35 -13.24
CA GLN A 383 -3.35 24.43 -14.11
C GLN A 383 -2.72 25.78 -13.76
N LEU A 384 -2.67 26.12 -12.47
CA LEU A 384 -2.01 27.33 -11.98
C LEU A 384 -0.51 27.31 -12.29
N ALA A 385 0.15 26.16 -12.11
CA ALA A 385 1.56 26.00 -12.45
C ALA A 385 1.81 26.32 -13.94
N ARG A 386 1.01 25.73 -14.85
CA ARG A 386 1.10 26.00 -16.29
C ARG A 386 0.85 27.47 -16.63
N GLN A 387 -0.15 28.10 -16.02
CA GLN A 387 -0.43 29.54 -16.21
C GLN A 387 0.73 30.44 -15.76
N ASN A 388 1.56 29.98 -14.81
CA ASN A 388 2.74 30.68 -14.32
C ASN A 388 4.05 30.21 -15.00
N GLY A 389 3.96 29.58 -16.17
CA GLY A 389 5.12 29.14 -16.95
C GLY A 389 5.80 27.87 -16.43
N ILE A 390 5.25 27.22 -15.41
CA ILE A 390 5.73 25.94 -14.87
C ILE A 390 4.96 24.80 -15.55
N GLY A 391 5.40 24.44 -16.76
CA GLY A 391 4.83 23.34 -17.54
C GLY A 391 5.72 22.10 -17.57
N ASP A 392 5.20 21.02 -18.18
CA ASP A 392 5.87 19.72 -18.32
C ASP A 392 7.27 19.87 -18.92
N THR A 393 7.45 20.73 -19.93
CA THR A 393 8.74 21.02 -20.57
C THR A 393 9.76 21.62 -19.59
N LEU A 394 9.35 22.57 -18.75
CA LEU A 394 10.23 23.19 -17.76
C LEU A 394 10.66 22.17 -16.70
N LEU A 395 9.75 21.29 -16.32
CA LEU A 395 9.99 20.24 -15.33
C LEU A 395 10.70 19.02 -15.92
N GLY A 396 11.00 19.01 -17.23
CA GLY A 396 11.61 17.88 -17.91
C GLY A 396 10.74 16.61 -17.88
N ILE A 397 9.42 16.77 -17.73
CA ILE A 397 8.47 15.65 -17.75
C ILE A 397 8.30 15.24 -19.23
N PRO A 398 8.70 14.02 -19.62
CA PRO A 398 8.55 13.57 -21.00
C PRO A 398 7.07 13.49 -21.36
N GLN A 399 6.74 13.80 -22.62
CA GLN A 399 5.40 13.50 -23.13
C GLN A 399 5.23 11.99 -23.21
N ILE A 400 4.24 11.45 -22.50
CA ILE A 400 3.91 10.02 -22.51
C ILE A 400 2.64 9.82 -23.36
N GLY A 401 2.74 8.95 -24.36
CA GLY A 401 1.63 8.55 -25.25
C GLY A 401 1.65 9.22 -26.63
N THR A 402 1.22 8.48 -27.67
CA THR A 402 0.89 9.03 -28.99
C THR A 402 -0.56 9.50 -29.00
N GLY A 403 -0.78 10.79 -29.17
CA GLY A 403 -2.12 11.41 -29.16
C GLY A 403 -2.20 12.55 -28.16
N LEU A 404 -1.73 13.72 -28.60
CA LEU A 404 -2.07 15.07 -28.14
C LEU A 404 -2.67 15.16 -26.72
N ARG A 405 -1.82 15.48 -25.73
CA ARG A 405 -2.27 16.31 -24.60
C ARG A 405 -2.52 17.74 -25.11
N ASP A 406 -3.47 17.89 -26.03
CA ASP A 406 -4.03 19.19 -26.38
C ASP A 406 -5.27 19.40 -25.50
N GLY A 407 -5.05 20.08 -24.38
CA GLY A 407 -6.05 20.43 -23.36
C GLY A 407 -5.43 21.07 -22.12
#